data_AF-A0A7S0ZR27-F1
#
_entry.id   AF-A0A7S0ZR27-F1
#
_cell.length_a   1.000
_cell.length_b   1.000
_cell.length_c   1.000
_cell.angle_alpha   90.00
_cell.angle_beta   90.00
_cell.angle_gamma   90.00
#
_symmetry.space_group_name_H-M   'P 1'
#
loop_
_entity.id
_entity.type
_entity.pdbx_description
1 polymer ?
#
loop_
_entity_poly.entity_id
_entity_poly.type
_entity_poly.pdbx_seq_one_letter_code
_entity_poly.pdbx_strand_id
1 'polypeptide(L)'
;YVYLTSLHWATAQMTLGATDTVATNTCERIYSIVMLLWGLVSSSALVSSLSARLISIQGRRSEQDRMLRQLREFLFQNRVDATITVRANRQAEKRMARKEQLRESDVHALHLLSSSLQAEVRFQVYRHHFLSHPFFRLCANISLPIARNVCSLAVDFKFLQHGDELFMAGNKGDEAFFVVS
;
A
#
# COMPACT_ATOMS: atom_id res chain seq x y z
N TYR A 1 -41.58 0.09 -19.68
CA TYR A 1 -41.69 -1.33 -20.05
C TYR A 1 -40.57 -1.72 -21.02
N VAL A 2 -40.55 -1.21 -22.27
CA VAL A 2 -39.54 -1.55 -23.30
C VAL A 2 -38.09 -1.47 -22.81
N TYR A 3 -37.70 -0.39 -22.12
CA TYR A 3 -36.34 -0.25 -21.57
C TYR A 3 -35.96 -1.34 -20.55
N LEU A 4 -36.89 -1.69 -19.66
CA LEU A 4 -36.65 -2.72 -18.64
C LEU A 4 -36.54 -4.10 -19.29
N THR A 5 -37.35 -4.37 -20.31
CA THR A 5 -37.26 -5.60 -21.11
C THR A 5 -35.95 -5.69 -21.86
N SER A 6 -35.49 -4.60 -22.50
CA SER A 6 -34.18 -4.58 -23.17
C SER A 6 -33.01 -4.72 -22.19
N LEU A 7 -33.11 -4.11 -21.01
CA LEU A 7 -32.09 -4.24 -19.96
C LEU A 7 -32.05 -5.68 -19.42
N HIS A 8 -33.21 -6.27 -19.14
CA HIS A 8 -33.32 -7.67 -18.71
C HIS A 8 -32.69 -8.61 -19.75
N TRP A 9 -33.01 -8.41 -21.03
CA TRP A 9 -32.41 -9.18 -22.12
C TRP A 9 -30.88 -9.05 -22.13
N ALA A 10 -30.34 -7.83 -22.08
CA ALA A 10 -28.89 -7.60 -22.06
C ALA A 10 -28.21 -8.24 -20.83
N THR A 11 -28.82 -8.12 -19.64
CA THR A 11 -28.29 -8.76 -18.42
C THR A 11 -28.30 -10.27 -18.52
N ALA A 12 -29.36 -10.86 -19.10
CA ALA A 12 -29.48 -12.29 -19.29
C ALA A 12 -28.46 -12.81 -20.31
N GLN A 13 -28.15 -12.06 -21.39
CA GLN A 13 -27.05 -12.43 -22.29
C GLN A 13 -25.70 -12.45 -21.55
N MET A 14 -25.48 -11.53 -20.61
CA MET A 14 -24.25 -11.44 -19.84
C MET A 14 -24.10 -12.54 -18.78
N THR A 15 -25.21 -13.04 -18.22
CA THR A 15 -25.24 -14.03 -17.14
C THR A 15 -25.71 -15.41 -17.57
N LEU A 16 -25.98 -15.62 -18.87
CA LEU A 16 -26.62 -16.83 -19.42
C LEU A 16 -27.99 -17.11 -18.77
N GLY A 17 -28.74 -16.04 -18.46
CA GLY A 17 -30.09 -16.10 -17.89
C GLY A 17 -31.18 -16.32 -18.93
N ALA A 18 -32.39 -16.66 -18.46
CA ALA A 18 -33.55 -16.83 -19.33
C ALA A 18 -34.11 -15.47 -19.81
N THR A 19 -34.62 -15.43 -21.03
CA THR A 19 -35.27 -14.24 -21.61
C THR A 19 -36.56 -14.63 -22.32
N ASP A 20 -37.62 -13.85 -22.10
CA ASP A 20 -38.91 -14.05 -22.78
C ASP A 20 -38.91 -13.54 -24.24
N THR A 21 -37.93 -12.73 -24.61
CA THR A 21 -37.77 -12.19 -25.98
C THR A 21 -36.91 -13.13 -26.82
N VAL A 22 -37.52 -13.74 -27.84
CA VAL A 22 -36.88 -14.71 -28.75
C VAL A 22 -36.60 -14.06 -30.10
N ALA A 23 -35.46 -14.41 -30.72
CA ALA A 23 -35.13 -13.98 -32.08
C ALA A 23 -36.13 -14.54 -33.10
N THR A 24 -36.68 -13.66 -33.95
CA THR A 24 -37.68 -14.01 -34.97
C THR A 24 -37.10 -14.14 -36.37
N ASN A 25 -35.92 -13.59 -36.60
CA ASN A 25 -35.21 -13.66 -37.88
C ASN A 25 -33.74 -14.08 -37.72
N THR A 26 -33.11 -14.42 -38.86
CA THR A 26 -31.72 -14.91 -38.89
C THR A 26 -30.73 -13.87 -38.35
N CYS A 27 -30.93 -12.59 -38.65
CA CYS A 27 -30.04 -11.51 -38.19
C CYS A 27 -30.10 -11.32 -36.66
N GLU A 28 -31.30 -11.29 -36.08
CA GLU A 28 -31.52 -11.26 -34.63
C GLU A 28 -30.91 -12.47 -33.93
N ARG A 29 -30.97 -13.64 -34.58
CA ARG A 29 -30.36 -14.87 -34.04
C ARG A 29 -28.83 -14.79 -34.03
N ILE A 30 -28.22 -14.29 -35.10
CA ILE A 30 -26.77 -14.05 -35.16
C ILE A 30 -26.34 -13.05 -34.08
N TYR A 31 -27.06 -11.93 -33.94
CA TYR A 31 -26.78 -10.95 -32.89
C TYR A 31 -26.88 -11.54 -31.48
N SER A 32 -27.91 -12.34 -31.21
CA SER A 32 -28.07 -13.03 -29.93
C SER A 32 -26.91 -13.99 -29.65
N ILE A 33 -26.46 -14.76 -30.65
CA ILE A 33 -25.29 -15.66 -30.51
C ILE A 33 -24.02 -14.87 -30.17
N VAL A 34 -23.77 -13.74 -30.85
CA VAL A 34 -22.61 -12.89 -30.56
C VAL A 34 -22.67 -12.33 -29.13
N MET A 35 -23.84 -11.87 -28.68
CA MET A 35 -24.01 -11.37 -27.31
C MET A 35 -23.85 -12.47 -26.25
N LEU A 36 -24.29 -13.70 -26.53
CA LEU A 36 -24.03 -14.85 -25.66
C LEU A 36 -22.53 -15.15 -25.53
N LEU A 37 -21.80 -15.16 -26.65
CA LEU A 37 -20.34 -15.37 -26.63
C LEU A 37 -19.63 -14.26 -25.86
N TRP A 38 -20.03 -13.01 -26.07
CA TRP A 38 -19.51 -11.86 -25.32
C TRP A 38 -19.82 -11.96 -23.83
N GLY A 39 -21.05 -12.36 -23.48
CA GLY A 39 -21.48 -12.59 -22.10
C GLY A 39 -20.66 -13.67 -21.41
N LEU A 40 -20.38 -14.78 -22.09
CA LEU A 40 -19.52 -15.85 -21.59
C LEU A 40 -18.09 -15.36 -21.27
N VAL A 41 -17.47 -14.61 -22.19
CA VAL A 41 -16.13 -14.04 -21.98
C VAL A 41 -16.14 -13.02 -20.83
N SER A 42 -17.12 -12.13 -20.81
CA SER A 42 -17.24 -11.07 -19.79
C SER A 42 -17.50 -11.63 -18.40
N SER A 43 -18.43 -12.58 -18.26
CA SER A 43 -18.74 -13.23 -16.98
C SER A 43 -17.53 -14.00 -16.44
N SER A 44 -16.82 -14.73 -17.30
CA SER A 44 -15.58 -15.43 -16.93
C SER A 44 -14.52 -14.45 -16.43
N ALA A 45 -14.29 -13.34 -17.15
CA ALA A 45 -13.33 -12.32 -16.75
C ALA A 45 -13.70 -11.65 -15.42
N LEU A 46 -14.99 -11.36 -15.20
CA LEU A 46 -15.49 -10.81 -13.94
C LEU A 46 -15.21 -11.76 -12.77
N VAL A 47 -15.57 -13.04 -12.92
CA VAL A 47 -15.35 -14.07 -11.89
C VAL A 47 -13.85 -14.21 -11.59
N SER A 48 -12.99 -14.28 -12.62
CA SER A 48 -11.54 -14.37 -12.44
C SER A 48 -10.97 -13.15 -11.71
N SER A 49 -11.40 -11.93 -12.08
CA SER A 49 -10.92 -10.70 -11.44
C SER A 49 -11.33 -10.60 -9.97
N LEU A 50 -12.57 -11.00 -9.64
CA LEU A 50 -13.05 -11.04 -8.27
C LEU A 50 -12.29 -12.09 -7.46
N SER A 51 -12.08 -13.27 -8.04
CA SER A 51 -11.33 -14.37 -7.43
C SER A 51 -9.89 -13.96 -7.12
N ALA A 52 -9.19 -13.34 -8.07
CA ALA A 52 -7.83 -12.84 -7.86
C ALA A 52 -7.76 -11.80 -6.73
N ARG A 53 -8.74 -10.88 -6.67
CA ARG A 53 -8.85 -9.90 -5.57
C ARG A 53 -9.06 -10.60 -4.22
N LEU A 54 -9.98 -11.57 -4.14
CA LEU A 54 -10.23 -12.33 -2.92
C LEU A 54 -8.98 -13.09 -2.46
N ILE A 55 -8.28 -13.76 -3.39
CA ILE A 55 -7.02 -14.46 -3.11
C ILE A 55 -5.96 -13.49 -2.58
N SER A 56 -5.82 -12.30 -3.19
CA SER A 56 -4.85 -11.30 -2.71
C SER A 56 -5.18 -10.78 -1.30
N ILE A 57 -6.46 -10.56 -0.98
CA ILE A 57 -6.91 -10.14 0.35
C ILE A 57 -6.64 -11.25 1.38
N GLN A 58 -7.02 -12.48 1.04
CA GLN A 58 -6.80 -13.64 1.91
C GLN A 58 -5.31 -13.91 2.11
N GLY A 59 -4.49 -13.75 1.07
CA GLY A 59 -3.04 -13.88 1.12
C GLY A 59 -2.42 -12.88 2.10
N ARG A 60 -2.79 -11.60 2.02
CA ARG A 60 -2.32 -10.58 2.98
C ARG A 60 -2.65 -10.93 4.43
N ARG A 61 -3.86 -11.40 4.69
CA ARG A 61 -4.27 -11.82 6.04
C ARG A 61 -3.50 -13.06 6.52
N SER A 62 -3.34 -14.05 5.65
CA SER A 62 -2.58 -15.26 5.93
C SER A 62 -1.11 -14.97 6.27
N GLU A 63 -0.48 -14.06 5.54
CA GLU A 63 0.88 -13.58 5.80
C GLU A 63 1.00 -12.92 7.17
N GLN A 64 0.06 -12.04 7.52
CA GLN A 64 0.03 -11.42 8.84
C GLN A 64 -0.11 -12.46 9.96
N ASP A 65 -1.04 -13.40 9.81
CA ASP A 65 -1.23 -14.46 10.80
C ASP A 65 0.02 -15.35 10.90
N ARG A 66 0.73 -15.59 9.79
CA ARG A 66 1.98 -16.35 9.77
C ARG A 66 3.09 -15.65 10.55
N MET A 67 3.31 -14.36 10.31
CA MET A 67 4.31 -13.57 11.04
C MET A 67 4.04 -13.56 12.55
N LEU A 68 2.79 -13.37 12.96
CA LEU A 68 2.42 -13.39 14.39
C LEU A 68 2.57 -14.79 15.00
N ARG A 69 2.28 -15.87 14.26
CA ARG A 69 2.56 -17.24 14.72
C ARG A 69 4.05 -17.47 14.94
N GLN A 70 4.89 -17.07 13.99
CA GLN A 70 6.34 -17.19 14.10
C GLN A 70 6.90 -16.41 15.31
N LEU A 71 6.41 -15.19 15.55
CA LEU A 71 6.77 -14.42 16.73
C LEU A 71 6.41 -15.16 18.02
N ARG A 72 5.18 -15.69 18.13
CA ARG A 72 4.76 -16.47 19.31
C ARG A 72 5.63 -17.70 19.53
N GLU A 73 5.93 -18.42 18.46
CA GLU A 73 6.77 -19.61 18.52
C GLU A 73 8.19 -19.28 18.98
N PHE A 74 8.80 -18.23 18.42
CA PHE A 74 10.12 -17.75 18.83
C PHE A 74 10.16 -17.37 20.32
N LEU A 75 9.17 -16.62 20.80
CA LEU A 75 9.10 -16.20 22.21
C LEU A 75 8.90 -17.40 23.15
N PHE A 76 8.10 -18.37 22.73
CA PHE A 76 7.88 -19.61 23.47
C PHE A 76 9.14 -20.47 23.57
N GLN A 77 9.84 -20.69 22.44
CA GLN A 77 11.07 -21.49 22.39
C GLN A 77 12.18 -20.88 23.28
N ASN A 78 12.24 -19.56 23.38
CA ASN A 78 13.22 -18.84 24.22
C ASN A 78 12.76 -18.64 25.67
N ARG A 79 11.61 -19.21 26.07
CA ARG A 79 11.05 -19.11 27.44
C ARG A 79 10.93 -17.66 27.93
N VAL A 80 10.53 -16.76 27.03
CA VAL A 80 10.31 -15.35 27.38
C VAL A 80 9.12 -15.24 28.34
N ASP A 81 9.24 -14.36 29.33
CA ASP A 81 8.18 -14.13 30.32
C ASP A 81 6.83 -13.82 29.66
N ALA A 82 5.74 -14.28 30.28
CA ALA A 82 4.39 -14.14 29.75
C ALA A 82 3.99 -12.67 29.57
N THR A 83 4.43 -11.78 30.47
CA THR A 83 4.11 -10.35 30.40
C THR A 83 4.75 -9.69 29.18
N ILE A 84 6.02 -10.02 28.90
CA ILE A 84 6.75 -9.51 27.73
C ILE A 84 6.15 -10.10 26.45
N THR A 85 5.79 -11.37 26.46
CA THR A 85 5.19 -12.05 25.31
C THR A 85 3.87 -11.41 24.88
N VAL A 86 2.99 -11.08 25.83
CA VAL A 86 1.72 -10.40 25.54
C VAL A 86 1.98 -8.98 25.00
N ARG A 87 2.92 -8.24 25.61
CA ARG A 87 3.28 -6.88 25.15
C ARG A 87 3.84 -6.89 23.74
N ALA A 88 4.77 -7.80 23.44
CA ALA A 88 5.40 -7.93 22.13
C ALA A 88 4.39 -8.30 21.04
N ASN A 89 3.52 -9.29 21.29
CA ASN A 89 2.48 -9.69 20.34
C ASN A 89 1.50 -8.55 20.04
N ARG A 90 1.02 -7.86 21.09
CA ARG A 90 0.09 -6.74 20.95
C ARG A 90 0.72 -5.57 20.18
N GLN A 91 2.00 -5.30 20.42
CA GLN A 91 2.74 -4.28 19.70
C GLN A 91 2.88 -4.66 18.23
N ALA A 92 3.32 -5.89 17.92
CA ALA A 92 3.44 -6.40 16.56
C ALA A 92 2.12 -6.34 15.78
N GLU A 93 1.02 -6.82 16.37
CA GLU A 93 -0.32 -6.77 15.75
C GLU A 93 -0.77 -5.34 15.44
N LYS A 94 -0.57 -4.40 16.38
CA LYS A 94 -0.87 -2.98 16.15
C LYS A 94 -0.01 -2.37 15.04
N ARG A 95 1.27 -2.75 14.93
CA ARG A 95 2.17 -2.28 13.87
C ARG A 95 1.70 -2.77 12.51
N MET A 96 1.30 -4.05 12.43
CA MET A 96 0.86 -4.70 11.19
C MET A 96 -0.51 -4.20 10.70
N ALA A 97 -1.38 -3.75 11.61
CA ALA A 97 -2.67 -3.15 11.27
C ALA A 97 -2.56 -1.72 10.71
N ARG A 98 -1.46 -1.01 11.01
CA ARG A 98 -1.21 0.34 10.46
C ARG A 98 -0.58 0.24 9.08
N LYS A 99 -0.98 1.16 8.19
CA LYS A 99 -0.28 1.35 6.91
C LYS A 99 1.10 1.91 7.21
N GLU A 100 2.12 1.09 7.02
CA GLU A 100 3.51 1.52 7.17
C GLU A 100 3.81 2.62 6.15
N GLN A 101 4.42 3.72 6.61
CA GLN A 101 4.95 4.72 5.69
C GLN A 101 6.20 4.14 5.06
N LEU A 102 6.25 4.14 3.73
CA LEU A 102 7.39 3.61 2.98
C LEU A 102 8.64 4.41 3.35
N ARG A 103 9.69 3.72 3.80
CA ARG A 103 10.99 4.35 3.97
C ARG A 103 11.64 4.50 2.61
N GLU A 104 12.52 5.48 2.48
CA GLU A 104 13.28 5.70 1.24
C GLU A 104 14.05 4.42 0.83
N SER A 105 14.57 3.68 1.82
CA SER A 105 15.25 2.39 1.65
C SER A 105 14.38 1.29 1.02
N ASP A 106 13.07 1.37 1.20
CA ASP A 106 12.14 0.34 0.75
C ASP A 106 11.71 0.57 -0.71
N VAL A 107 11.99 1.76 -1.26
CA VAL A 107 11.58 2.16 -2.61
C VAL A 107 12.72 1.92 -3.60
N HIS A 108 12.81 0.69 -4.11
CA HIS A 108 13.87 0.31 -5.05
C HIS A 108 13.91 1.19 -6.31
N ALA A 109 12.76 1.70 -6.76
CA ALA A 109 12.66 2.58 -7.92
C ALA A 109 13.47 3.90 -7.76
N LEU A 110 13.75 4.35 -6.53
CA LEU A 110 14.59 5.53 -6.31
C LEU A 110 16.05 5.31 -6.73
N HIS A 111 16.54 4.07 -6.63
CA HIS A 111 17.89 3.71 -7.08
C HIS A 111 18.04 3.66 -8.60
N LEU A 112 16.92 3.65 -9.34
CA LEU A 112 16.92 3.68 -10.81
C LEU A 112 16.99 5.12 -11.35
N LEU A 113 16.83 6.13 -10.49
CA LEU A 113 16.91 7.54 -10.87
C LEU A 113 18.37 7.98 -11.00
N SER A 114 18.64 9.00 -11.81
CA SER A 114 19.93 9.67 -11.77
C SER A 114 20.18 10.28 -10.38
N SER A 115 21.43 10.35 -9.96
CA SER A 115 21.80 10.96 -8.66
C SER A 115 21.26 12.39 -8.51
N SER A 116 21.22 13.15 -9.61
CA SER A 116 20.64 14.50 -9.66
C SER A 116 19.13 14.52 -9.39
N LEU A 117 18.38 13.60 -9.99
CA LEU A 117 16.93 13.52 -9.83
C LEU A 117 16.55 12.93 -8.47
N GLN A 118 17.32 11.95 -7.98
CA GLN A 118 17.15 11.42 -6.63
C GLN A 118 17.35 12.52 -5.57
N ALA A 119 18.40 13.33 -5.69
CA ALA A 119 18.63 14.48 -4.79
C ALA A 119 17.53 15.55 -4.89
N GLU A 120 16.93 15.75 -6.07
CA GLU A 120 15.77 16.63 -6.26
C GLU A 120 14.54 16.10 -5.54
N VAL A 121 14.16 14.85 -5.79
CA VAL A 121 13.02 14.19 -5.14
C VAL A 121 13.19 14.23 -3.62
N ARG A 122 14.37 13.85 -3.14
CA ARG A 122 14.70 13.84 -1.71
C ARG A 122 14.53 15.23 -1.11
N PHE A 123 15.09 16.26 -1.74
CA PHE A 123 14.91 17.63 -1.29
C PHE A 123 13.43 18.03 -1.24
N GLN A 124 12.63 17.75 -2.27
CA GLN A 124 11.20 18.09 -2.29
C GLN A 124 10.41 17.40 -1.17
N VAL A 125 10.73 16.13 -0.89
CA VAL A 125 10.12 15.34 0.19
C VAL A 125 10.40 15.97 1.56
N TYR A 126 11.64 16.37 1.82
CA TYR A 126 12.04 16.93 3.12
C TYR A 126 11.85 18.45 3.22
N ARG A 127 11.67 19.16 2.10
CA ARG A 127 11.73 20.64 2.02
C ARG A 127 10.85 21.34 3.04
N HIS A 128 9.61 20.90 3.21
CA HIS A 128 8.66 21.53 4.12
C HIS A 128 9.19 21.50 5.57
N HIS A 129 9.72 20.36 6.00
CA HIS A 129 10.26 20.17 7.34
C HIS A 129 11.65 20.79 7.48
N PHE A 130 12.51 20.63 6.48
CA PHE A 130 13.87 21.16 6.47
C PHE A 130 13.88 22.69 6.56
N LEU A 131 13.05 23.38 5.76
CA LEU A 131 12.97 24.84 5.75
C LEU A 131 12.15 25.43 6.91
N SER A 132 11.45 24.60 7.68
CA SER A 132 10.79 25.05 8.92
C SER A 132 11.82 25.47 9.97
N HIS A 133 13.02 24.87 9.94
CA HIS A 133 14.08 25.19 10.87
C HIS A 133 14.81 26.48 10.46
N PRO A 134 14.89 27.51 11.33
CA PRO A 134 15.45 28.82 10.98
C PRO A 134 16.87 28.78 10.41
N PHE A 135 17.72 27.89 10.94
CA PHE A 135 19.10 27.70 10.46
C PHE A 135 19.14 27.22 9.00
N PHE A 136 18.39 26.17 8.66
CA PHE A 136 18.39 25.61 7.32
C PHE A 136 17.69 26.52 6.31
N ARG A 137 16.68 27.29 6.76
CA ARG A 137 16.08 28.35 5.96
C ARG A 137 17.08 29.45 5.59
N LEU A 138 17.92 29.86 6.54
CA LEU A 138 19.00 30.81 6.27
C LEU A 138 20.02 30.21 5.28
N CYS A 139 20.44 28.96 5.47
CA CYS A 139 21.33 28.28 4.53
C CYS A 139 20.76 28.22 3.11
N ALA A 140 19.46 27.93 2.96
CA ALA A 140 18.80 27.89 1.67
C ALA A 140 18.72 29.27 0.99
N ASN A 141 18.55 30.34 1.76
CA ASN A 141 18.57 31.72 1.25
C ASN A 141 19.97 32.16 0.79
N ILE A 142 21.03 31.65 1.43
CA ILE A 142 22.42 31.93 1.04
C ILE A 142 22.82 31.11 -0.19
N SER A 143 22.54 29.80 -0.18
CA SER A 143 22.89 28.90 -1.27
C SER A 143 21.96 27.69 -1.29
N LEU A 144 21.01 27.72 -2.22
CA LEU A 144 20.09 26.60 -2.46
C LEU A 144 20.81 25.30 -2.81
N PRO A 145 21.88 25.27 -3.64
CA PRO A 145 22.61 24.03 -3.93
C PRO A 145 23.23 23.38 -2.69
N ILE A 146 23.78 24.17 -1.77
CA ILE A 146 24.37 23.65 -0.53
C ILE A 146 23.27 23.09 0.38
N ALA A 147 22.18 23.84 0.57
CA ALA A 147 21.03 23.40 1.35
C ALA A 147 20.43 22.09 0.81
N ARG A 148 20.37 21.95 -0.52
CA ARG A 148 19.94 20.73 -1.19
C ARG A 148 20.86 19.55 -0.89
N ASN A 149 22.18 19.74 -1.03
CA ASN A 149 23.16 18.68 -0.77
C ASN A 149 23.14 18.23 0.70
N VAL A 150 23.05 19.18 1.64
CA VAL A 150 22.92 18.88 3.07
C VAL A 150 21.64 18.09 3.33
N CYS A 151 20.51 18.54 2.77
CA CYS A 151 19.24 17.84 2.91
C CYS A 151 19.27 16.43 2.32
N SER A 152 19.94 16.21 1.18
CA SER A 152 20.02 14.89 0.57
C SER A 152 20.95 13.93 1.30
N LEU A 153 21.98 14.43 1.99
CA LEU A 153 23.01 13.59 2.63
C LEU A 153 22.76 13.34 4.11
N ALA A 154 22.16 14.30 4.82
CA ALA A 154 22.13 14.32 6.28
C ALA A 154 20.72 14.22 6.89
N VAL A 155 19.67 14.23 6.08
CA VAL A 155 18.27 14.22 6.57
C VAL A 155 17.60 12.91 6.18
N ASP A 156 16.92 12.32 7.15
CA ASP A 156 16.10 11.11 6.98
C ASP A 156 14.86 11.19 7.88
N PHE A 157 13.79 10.45 7.53
CA PHE A 157 12.61 10.33 8.37
C PHE A 157 12.70 9.12 9.29
N LYS A 158 12.48 9.37 10.58
CA LYS A 158 12.31 8.32 11.58
C LYS A 158 10.87 8.30 12.08
N PHE A 159 10.12 7.29 11.65
CA PHE A 159 8.75 7.07 12.09
C PHE A 159 8.73 6.30 13.41
N LEU A 160 8.30 6.97 14.47
CA LEU A 160 8.14 6.37 15.79
C LEU A 160 6.68 6.01 16.03
N GLN A 161 6.46 4.85 16.64
CA GLN A 161 5.15 4.44 17.12
C GLN A 161 5.07 4.58 18.64
N HIS A 162 3.84 4.53 19.16
CA HIS A 162 3.62 4.59 20.60
C HIS A 162 4.34 3.42 21.29
N GLY A 163 5.21 3.76 22.25
CA GLY A 163 6.07 2.80 22.96
C GLY A 163 7.45 2.59 22.34
N ASP A 164 7.82 3.33 21.28
CA ASP A 164 9.21 3.40 20.82
C ASP A 164 10.02 4.39 21.65
N GLU A 165 11.24 3.99 22.01
CA GLU A 165 12.18 4.81 22.75
C GLU A 165 13.19 5.43 21.76
N LEU A 166 13.11 6.75 21.60
CA LEU A 166 14.03 7.49 20.71
C LEU A 166 15.42 7.67 21.35
N PHE A 167 15.44 7.91 22.66
CA PHE A 167 16.64 8.08 23.45
C PHE A 167 16.57 7.14 24.66
N MET A 168 17.65 6.41 24.89
CA MET A 168 17.84 5.64 26.13
C MET A 168 18.96 6.28 26.95
N ALA A 169 18.72 6.44 28.25
CA ALA A 169 19.70 7.01 29.17
C ALA A 169 20.99 6.18 29.18
N GLY A 170 22.13 6.86 29.06
CA GLY A 170 23.45 6.21 29.01
C GLY A 170 23.94 5.85 27.60
N ASN A 171 23.10 5.95 26.56
CA ASN A 171 23.54 5.78 25.18
C ASN A 171 24.14 7.07 24.62
N LYS A 172 25.11 6.92 23.71
CA LYS A 172 25.71 8.04 22.96
C LYS A 172 24.69 8.65 22.00
N GLY A 173 24.63 9.97 21.94
CA GLY A 173 23.79 10.71 20.98
C GLY A 173 24.56 11.01 19.70
N ASP A 174 24.44 10.15 18.69
CA ASP A 174 25.08 10.35 17.38
C ASP A 174 24.18 11.13 16.39
N GLU A 175 22.88 11.25 16.68
CA GLU A 175 21.87 11.83 15.79
C GLU A 175 21.07 12.93 16.49
N ALA A 176 20.63 13.92 15.72
CA ALA A 176 19.71 14.97 16.18
C ALA A 176 18.34 14.78 15.51
N PHE A 177 17.26 14.95 16.29
CA PHE A 177 15.90 14.76 15.81
C PHE A 177 15.11 16.06 15.90
N PHE A 178 14.35 16.34 14.84
CA PHE A 178 13.36 17.41 14.81
C PHE A 178 11.98 16.80 14.67
N VAL A 179 11.10 17.07 15.64
CA VAL A 179 9.77 16.48 15.68
C VAL A 179 8.87 17.17 14.66
N VAL A 180 8.30 16.38 13.76
CA VAL A 180 7.38 16.85 12.72
C VAL A 180 6.11 15.99 12.76
N SER A 181 4.95 16.65 12.65
CA SER A 181 3.61 16.01 12.71
C SER A 181 2.96 15.95 11.35
#